data_AF-K7FGG4-F1
#
_entry.id   AF-K7FGG4-F1
#
_cell.length_a   1.000
_cell.length_b   1.000
_cell.length_c   1.000
_cell.angle_alpha   90.00
_cell.angle_beta   90.00
_cell.angle_gamma   90.00
#
_symmetry.space_group_name_H-M   'P 1'
#
loop_
_entity.id
_entity.type
_entity.pdbx_description
1 polymer ?
#
loop_
_entity_poly.entity_id
_entity_poly.type
_entity_poly.pdbx_seq_one_letter_code
_entity_poly.pdbx_strand_id
1 'polypeptide(L)'
;MVGRGYLSPDLSRVPSTCPKALKRLMVNCLKFSREERPLFPQILATLEQLQRLQPKLERSMSEPSLHRASHPDTLPPPAPLRPLA
;
A
#
# COMPACT_ATOMS: atom_id res chain seq x y z
N MET A 1 -24.03 16.97 -20.13
CA MET A 1 -24.40 15.56 -19.85
C MET A 1 -24.28 15.23 -18.35
N VAL A 2 -23.15 15.51 -17.69
CA VAL A 2 -22.97 15.24 -16.24
C VAL A 2 -23.90 16.09 -15.36
N GLY A 3 -24.02 17.39 -15.60
CA GLY A 3 -24.90 18.29 -14.81
C GLY A 3 -26.41 18.05 -14.95
N ARG A 4 -26.83 17.11 -15.83
CA ARG A 4 -28.22 16.65 -15.97
C ARG A 4 -28.43 15.22 -15.43
N GLY A 5 -27.37 14.58 -14.90
CA GLY A 5 -27.43 13.22 -14.37
C GLY A 5 -27.36 12.11 -15.41
N TYR A 6 -27.15 12.42 -16.70
CA TYR A 6 -27.11 11.40 -17.76
C TYR A 6 -25.81 10.59 -17.80
N LEU A 7 -24.73 11.13 -17.24
CA LEU A 7 -23.44 10.45 -17.16
C LEU A 7 -22.96 10.40 -15.71
N SER A 8 -22.51 9.21 -15.30
CA SER A 8 -21.84 8.96 -14.04
C SER A 8 -20.54 8.18 -14.29
N PRO A 9 -19.55 8.25 -13.40
CA PRO A 9 -18.36 7.40 -13.50
C PRO A 9 -18.73 5.91 -13.53
N ASP A 10 -18.04 5.16 -14.38
CA ASP A 10 -18.24 3.71 -14.49
C ASP A 10 -17.51 2.95 -13.38
N LEU A 11 -18.29 2.38 -12.46
CA LEU A 11 -17.80 1.64 -11.31
C LEU A 11 -17.48 0.16 -11.61
N SER A 12 -17.74 -0.31 -12.83
CA SER A 12 -17.34 -1.65 -13.28
C SER A 12 -15.81 -1.76 -13.42
N ARG A 13 -15.15 -0.62 -13.69
CA ARG A 13 -13.69 -0.52 -13.86
C ARG A 13 -12.90 -0.51 -12.54
N VAL A 14 -13.59 -0.51 -11.40
CA VAL A 14 -12.94 -0.59 -10.08
C VAL A 14 -12.35 -1.98 -9.90
N PRO A 15 -11.06 -2.12 -9.50
CA PRO A 15 -10.44 -3.43 -9.29
C PRO A 15 -11.23 -4.29 -8.31
N SER A 16 -11.28 -5.60 -8.55
CA SER A 16 -11.93 -6.57 -7.66
C SER A 16 -11.30 -6.62 -6.26
N THR A 17 -10.04 -6.21 -6.13
CA THR A 17 -9.29 -6.11 -4.88
C THR A 17 -9.68 -4.90 -4.02
N CYS A 18 -10.44 -3.95 -4.57
CA CYS A 18 -10.85 -2.76 -3.83
C CYS A 18 -11.81 -3.13 -2.68
N PRO A 19 -11.54 -2.70 -1.42
CA PRO A 19 -12.45 -2.97 -0.31
C PRO A 19 -13.87 -2.48 -0.61
N LYS A 20 -14.88 -3.34 -0.37
CA LYS A 20 -16.30 -3.02 -0.64
C LYS A 20 -16.75 -1.72 0.04
N ALA A 21 -16.25 -1.46 1.25
CA ALA A 21 -16.54 -0.25 2.00
C ALA A 21 -15.91 1.00 1.37
N LEU A 22 -14.71 0.90 0.76
CA LEU A 22 -14.11 1.99 0.00
C LEU A 22 -14.88 2.27 -1.28
N LYS A 23 -15.27 1.21 -2.03
CA LYS A 23 -16.13 1.34 -3.22
C LYS A 23 -17.46 2.02 -2.87
N ARG A 24 -18.08 1.64 -1.74
CA ARG A 24 -19.31 2.26 -1.24
C ARG A 24 -19.12 3.73 -0.85
N LEU A 25 -18.03 4.07 -0.16
CA LEU A 25 -17.70 5.46 0.16
C LEU A 25 -17.59 6.31 -1.10
N MET A 26 -16.92 5.80 -2.14
CA MET A 26 -16.80 6.48 -3.42
C MET A 26 -18.16 6.70 -4.09
N VAL A 27 -19.07 5.71 -4.08
CA VAL A 27 -20.46 5.86 -4.58
C VAL A 27 -21.19 6.99 -3.85
N ASN A 28 -21.07 7.06 -2.52
CA ASN A 28 -21.72 8.08 -1.72
C ASN A 28 -21.17 9.50 -2.01
N CYS A 29 -19.87 9.63 -2.26
CA CYS A 29 -19.26 10.91 -2.65
C CYS A 29 -19.66 11.35 -4.06
N LEU A 30 -20.01 10.41 -4.95
CA LEU A 30 -20.36 10.66 -6.34
C LEU A 30 -21.87 10.85 -6.58
N LYS A 31 -22.68 10.92 -5.52
CA LYS A 31 -24.13 11.17 -5.64
C LYS A 31 -24.41 12.45 -6.43
N PHE A 32 -25.44 12.40 -7.27
CA PHE A 32 -25.80 13.53 -8.13
C PHE A 32 -26.28 14.72 -7.29
N SER A 33 -27.24 14.49 -6.38
CA SER A 33 -27.60 15.46 -5.35
C SER A 33 -26.44 15.67 -4.38
N ARG A 34 -26.13 16.93 -4.10
CA ARG A 34 -25.06 17.32 -3.18
C ARG A 34 -25.40 16.96 -1.74
N GLU A 35 -26.68 17.03 -1.41
CA GLU A 35 -27.25 16.84 -0.08
C GLU A 35 -27.14 15.37 0.36
N GLU A 36 -27.08 14.44 -0.59
CA GLU A 36 -26.81 13.02 -0.34
C GLU A 36 -25.34 12.70 -0.07
N ARG A 37 -24.41 13.64 -0.33
CA ARG A 37 -22.97 13.39 -0.18
C ARG A 37 -22.56 13.52 1.29
N PRO A 38 -21.69 12.62 1.78
CA PRO A 38 -21.21 12.71 3.15
C PRO A 38 -20.33 13.96 3.35
N LEU A 39 -20.37 14.50 4.56
CA LEU A 39 -19.45 15.56 4.97
C LEU A 39 -18.04 14.98 5.17
N PHE A 40 -17.02 15.82 5.00
CA PHE A 40 -15.61 15.42 5.19
C PHE A 40 -15.31 14.70 6.51
N PRO A 41 -15.88 15.10 7.67
CA PRO A 41 -15.67 14.35 8.92
C PRO A 41 -16.11 12.88 8.83
N GLN A 42 -17.22 12.59 8.15
CA GLN A 42 -17.71 11.23 7.96
C GLN A 42 -16.84 10.44 6.97
N ILE A 43 -16.36 11.12 5.92
CA ILE A 43 -15.43 10.55 4.94
C ILE A 43 -14.14 10.13 5.65
N LEU A 44 -13.55 11.04 6.43
CA LEU A 44 -12.30 10.80 7.17
C LEU A 44 -12.46 9.63 8.14
N ALA A 45 -13.50 9.63 8.97
CA ALA A 45 -13.75 8.55 9.92
C ALA A 45 -13.84 7.17 9.23
N THR A 46 -14.48 7.13 8.06
CA THR A 46 -14.59 5.90 7.25
C THR A 46 -13.23 5.47 6.70
N LEU A 47 -12.43 6.41 6.18
CA LEU A 47 -11.10 6.12 5.63
C LEU A 47 -10.13 5.64 6.72
N GLU A 48 -10.11 6.27 7.89
CA GLU A 48 -9.29 5.85 9.02
C GLU A 48 -9.66 4.44 9.50
N GLN A 49 -10.96 4.13 9.55
CA GLN A 49 -11.41 2.77 9.85
C GLN A 49 -10.93 1.77 8.80
N LEU A 50 -11.02 2.10 7.51
CA LEU A 50 -10.54 1.23 6.44
C LEU A 50 -9.02 1.01 6.53
N GLN A 51 -8.26 2.06 6.83
CA GLN A 51 -6.81 1.99 7.00
C GLN A 51 -6.42 1.05 8.15
N ARG A 52 -7.17 1.06 9.27
CA ARG A 52 -6.94 0.14 10.40
C ARG A 52 -7.25 -1.32 10.06
N LEU A 53 -8.19 -1.56 9.16
CA LEU A 53 -8.65 -2.89 8.77
C LEU A 53 -7.85 -3.49 7.61
N GLN A 54 -7.18 -2.65 6.81
CA GLN A 54 -6.22 -3.18 5.84
C GLN A 54 -5.10 -3.88 6.61
N PRO A 55 -4.64 -5.06 6.15
CA PRO A 55 -3.40 -5.60 6.67
C PRO A 55 -2.38 -4.48 6.54
N LYS A 56 -1.75 -4.09 7.67
CA LYS A 56 -0.59 -3.20 7.63
C LYS A 56 0.27 -3.75 6.51
N LEU A 57 0.65 -2.90 5.57
CA LEU A 57 1.56 -3.27 4.49
C LEU A 57 2.78 -3.93 5.16
N GLU A 58 2.76 -5.26 5.26
CA GLU A 58 3.95 -6.02 5.59
C GLU A 58 4.90 -5.64 4.47
N ARG A 59 6.03 -5.06 4.88
CA ARG A 59 7.09 -4.64 3.97
C ARG A 59 7.24 -5.74 2.92
N SER A 60 7.33 -5.34 1.65
CA SER A 60 7.50 -6.27 0.54
C SER A 60 8.38 -7.44 0.94
N MET A 61 8.00 -8.68 0.59
CA MET A 61 8.79 -9.89 0.88
C MET A 61 10.21 -9.89 0.26
N SER A 62 10.64 -8.77 -0.33
CA SER A 62 12.04 -8.49 -0.57
C SER A 62 12.80 -8.60 0.76
N GLU A 63 13.78 -9.50 0.80
CA GLU A 63 14.65 -9.61 1.97
C GLU A 63 15.21 -8.24 2.37
N PRO A 64 15.15 -7.85 3.66
CA PRO A 64 15.92 -6.73 4.13
C PRO A 64 17.39 -7.13 3.98
N SER A 65 18.08 -6.60 2.97
CA SER A 65 19.50 -6.87 2.77
C SER A 65 20.29 -6.33 3.96
N LEU A 66 20.55 -7.20 4.94
CA LEU A 66 21.32 -6.94 6.16
C LEU A 66 22.78 -7.40 6.01
N HIS A 67 23.32 -7.39 4.80
CA HIS A 67 24.72 -7.73 4.56
C HIS A 67 25.48 -6.57 3.91
N ARG A 68 25.71 -5.51 4.68
CA ARG A 68 26.87 -4.64 4.40
C ARG A 68 27.43 -3.96 5.66
N ALA A 69 27.84 -4.79 6.61
CA ALA A 69 28.85 -4.39 7.59
C ALA A 69 29.79 -5.58 7.87
N SER A 70 30.34 -6.20 6.81
CA SER A 70 31.55 -7.01 6.98
C SER A 70 32.73 -6.05 7.12
N HIS A 71 33.06 -5.77 8.37
CA HIS A 71 34.31 -5.13 8.79
C HIS A 71 35.51 -5.75 8.04
N PRO A 72 36.50 -4.97 7.58
CA PRO A 72 37.66 -5.48 6.82
C PRO A 72 38.72 -6.17 7.69
N ASP A 73 38.33 -6.86 8.77
CA ASP A 73 39.27 -7.42 9.76
C ASP A 73 39.11 -8.93 9.98
N THR A 74 38.91 -9.68 8.90
CA THR A 74 39.00 -11.15 8.96
C THR A 74 39.67 -11.68 7.69
N LEU A 75 40.95 -11.35 7.54
CA LEU A 75 41.86 -12.20 6.78
C LEU A 75 42.66 -13.01 7.81
N PRO A 76 42.56 -14.35 7.85
CA PRO A 76 43.50 -15.13 8.64
C PRO A 76 44.92 -14.91 8.08
N PRO A 77 45.98 -14.85 8.93
CA PRO A 77 47.34 -14.63 8.46
C PRO A 77 47.75 -15.75 7.49
N PRO A 78 48.58 -15.45 6.48
CA PRO A 78 49.04 -16.46 5.53
C PRO A 78 49.83 -17.56 6.26
N ALA A 79 49.47 -18.81 6.01
CA ALA A 79 50.16 -19.97 6.58
C ALA A 79 51.64 -20.02 6.15
N PRO A 80 52.57 -20.46 7.02
CA PRO A 80 53.97 -20.55 6.66
C PRO A 80 54.19 -21.61 5.58
N LEU A 81 54.97 -21.27 4.56
CA LEU A 81 55.36 -22.17 3.47
C LEU A 81 56.10 -23.38 4.05
N ARG A 82 55.57 -24.59 3.84
CA ARG A 82 56.26 -25.84 4.20
C ARG A 82 57.39 -26.08 3.19
N PRO A 83 58.59 -26.52 3.63
CA PRO A 83 59.69 -26.81 2.70
C PRO A 83 59.32 -27.97 1.77
N LEU A 84 59.66 -27.83 0.47
CA LEU A 84 59.68 -28.94 -0.47
C LEU A 84 60.73 -29.96 0.01
N ALA A 85 60.30 -31.21 0.18
CA ALA A 85 61.19 -32.36 0.17
C ALA A 85 61.29 -32.89 -1.27
#